data_AF-A0A9E6F0E2-F1
#
_entry.id   AF-A0A9E6F0E2-F1
#
_cell.length_a   1.000
_cell.length_b   1.000
_cell.length_c   1.000
_cell.angle_alpha   90.00
_cell.angle_beta   90.00
_cell.angle_gamma   90.00
#
_symmetry.space_group_name_H-M   'P 1'
#
loop_
_entity.id
_entity.type
_entity.pdbx_description
1 polymer ?
#
loop_
_entity_poly.entity_id
_entity_poly.type
_entity_poly.pdbx_seq_one_letter_code
_entity_poly.pdbx_strand_id
1 'polypeptide(L)'
;MKTLITLIGIVAALTLTPRYATSQPKADFAYASPNRTLTFPKDHASHDDYRTEWWYYTGNLNTCTRKRIRLRTDIFPENHRYQKQRWSSGI
;
A
#
# COMPACT_ATOMS: atom_id res chain seq x y z
N MET A 1 -6.29 -24.96 40.47
CA MET A 1 -7.23 -24.84 39.33
C MET A 1 -7.56 -23.39 38.95
N LYS A 2 -7.50 -22.41 39.87
CA LYS A 2 -7.75 -20.99 39.57
C LYS A 2 -6.59 -20.28 38.83
N THR A 3 -5.35 -20.67 39.10
CA THR A 3 -4.13 -20.08 38.50
C THR A 3 -3.92 -20.43 37.03
N LEU A 4 -4.46 -21.56 36.55
CA LEU A 4 -4.31 -22.03 35.18
C LEU A 4 -5.26 -21.28 34.21
N ILE A 5 -6.42 -20.84 34.70
CA ILE A 5 -7.41 -20.08 33.92
C ILE A 5 -6.95 -18.62 33.74
N THR A 6 -6.25 -18.05 34.72
CA THR A 6 -5.72 -16.68 34.64
C THR A 6 -4.60 -16.53 33.61
N LEU A 7 -3.76 -17.56 33.41
CA LEU A 7 -2.68 -17.57 32.43
C LEU A 7 -3.19 -17.61 30.97
N ILE A 8 -4.28 -18.34 30.70
CA ILE A 8 -4.88 -18.44 29.36
C ILE A 8 -5.52 -17.11 28.94
N GLY A 9 -6.11 -16.37 29.88
CA GLY A 9 -6.70 -15.05 29.62
C GLY A 9 -5.68 -13.99 29.16
N ILE A 10 -4.44 -14.08 29.66
CA ILE A 10 -3.36 -13.14 29.29
C ILE A 10 -2.77 -13.46 27.92
N VAL A 11 -2.66 -14.75 27.56
CA VAL A 11 -2.17 -15.18 26.23
C VAL A 11 -3.16 -14.80 25.13
N ALA A 12 -4.47 -14.95 25.37
CA ALA A 12 -5.50 -14.59 24.39
C ALA A 12 -5.55 -13.08 24.11
N ALA A 13 -5.30 -12.23 25.12
CA ALA A 13 -5.22 -10.78 24.96
C ALA A 13 -3.98 -10.33 24.16
N LEU A 14 -2.89 -11.12 24.18
CA LEU A 14 -1.65 -10.84 23.47
C LEU A 14 -1.69 -11.28 21.98
N THR A 15 -2.64 -12.14 21.60
CA THR A 15 -2.76 -12.67 20.24
C THR A 15 -3.80 -11.99 19.35
N LEU A 16 -4.69 -11.16 19.91
CA LEU A 16 -5.79 -10.52 19.16
C LEU A 16 -5.60 -9.03 18.85
N THR A 17 -4.43 -8.44 19.12
CA THR A 17 -4.18 -7.07 18.66
C THR A 17 -3.98 -7.06 17.14
N PRO A 18 -4.79 -6.33 16.36
CA PRO A 18 -4.50 -6.13 14.95
C PRO A 18 -3.11 -5.53 14.81
N ARG A 19 -2.22 -6.23 14.11
CA ARG A 19 -0.92 -5.67 13.72
C ARG A 19 -1.17 -4.70 12.58
N TYR A 20 -1.46 -3.46 12.91
CA TYR A 20 -1.25 -2.39 11.95
C TYR A 20 0.24 -2.37 11.63
N ALA A 21 0.58 -2.55 10.36
CA ALA A 21 1.94 -2.29 9.89
C ALA A 21 2.18 -0.79 10.08
N THR A 22 2.80 -0.43 11.21
CA THR A 22 3.18 0.96 11.44
C THR A 22 4.30 1.28 10.46
N SER A 23 4.01 2.08 9.43
CA SER A 23 5.06 2.68 8.63
C SER A 23 5.84 3.63 9.54
N GLN A 24 7.04 3.23 9.95
CA GLN A 24 7.91 4.15 10.66
C GLN A 24 8.27 5.30 9.71
N PRO A 25 8.21 6.57 10.16
CA PRO A 25 8.72 7.66 9.35
C PRO A 25 10.21 7.42 9.09
N LYS A 26 10.54 7.03 7.86
CA LYS A 26 11.92 6.84 7.43
C LYS A 26 12.58 8.20 7.34
N ALA A 27 13.71 8.36 8.04
CA ALA A 27 14.44 9.63 8.10
C ALA A 27 14.87 10.12 6.70
N ASP A 28 15.20 9.19 5.79
CA ASP A 28 15.58 9.48 4.41
C ASP A 28 14.94 8.51 3.40
N PHE A 29 14.27 9.05 2.37
CA PHE A 29 13.75 8.27 1.25
C PHE A 29 14.85 7.97 0.22
N ALA A 30 14.78 6.81 -0.43
CA ALA A 30 15.66 6.46 -1.53
C ALA A 30 15.36 7.31 -2.79
N TYR A 31 16.42 7.66 -3.52
CA TYR A 31 16.29 8.29 -4.84
C TYR A 31 16.13 7.22 -5.94
N ALA A 32 15.35 7.54 -6.96
CA ALA A 32 15.29 6.74 -8.18
C ALA A 32 16.64 6.84 -8.91
N SER A 33 17.27 5.70 -9.18
CA SER A 33 18.55 5.62 -9.88
C SER A 33 18.33 5.05 -11.28
N PRO A 34 18.93 5.65 -12.34
CA PRO A 34 18.84 5.11 -13.69
C PRO A 34 19.52 3.74 -13.83
N ASN A 35 20.40 3.37 -12.90
CA ASN A 35 21.16 2.11 -12.93
C ASN A 35 20.51 1.00 -12.10
N ARG A 36 19.27 1.18 -11.61
CA ARG A 36 18.58 0.14 -10.85
C ARG A 36 17.99 -0.90 -11.81
N THR A 37 18.45 -2.14 -11.69
CA THR A 37 17.86 -3.29 -12.39
C THR A 37 16.57 -3.72 -11.69
N LEU A 38 15.46 -3.77 -12.44
CA LEU A 38 14.20 -4.31 -11.94
C LEU A 38 14.25 -5.84 -11.97
N THR A 39 13.87 -6.46 -10.85
CA THR A 39 13.85 -7.91 -10.65
C THR A 39 12.43 -8.35 -10.31
N PHE A 40 11.81 -9.10 -11.21
CA PHE A 40 10.47 -9.64 -11.01
C PHE A 40 10.54 -11.09 -10.51
N PRO A 41 9.63 -11.52 -9.61
CA PRO A 41 8.40 -10.83 -9.15
C PRO A 41 8.60 -9.88 -7.95
N LYS A 42 9.83 -9.75 -7.42
CA LYS A 42 10.12 -8.97 -6.21
C LYS A 42 9.65 -7.51 -6.32
N ASP A 43 9.92 -6.85 -7.44
CA ASP A 43 9.55 -5.45 -7.67
C ASP A 43 8.07 -5.28 -8.12
N HIS A 44 7.22 -6.31 -7.97
CA HIS A 44 5.75 -6.15 -7.99
C HIS A 44 5.18 -5.73 -6.63
N ALA A 45 5.95 -5.76 -5.56
CA ALA A 45 5.49 -5.38 -4.23
C ALA A 45 5.57 -3.85 -4.03
N SER A 46 5.04 -3.36 -2.91
CA SER A 46 5.20 -1.97 -2.50
C SER A 46 6.67 -1.60 -2.28
N HIS A 47 7.00 -0.35 -2.58
CA HIS A 47 8.35 0.20 -2.48
C HIS A 47 8.44 1.28 -1.39
N ASP A 48 8.23 0.90 -0.13
CA ASP A 48 8.14 1.80 1.02
C ASP A 48 9.40 2.65 1.27
N ASP A 49 10.53 2.27 0.69
CA ASP A 49 11.77 3.02 0.75
C ASP A 49 11.73 4.34 -0.03
N TYR A 50 10.77 4.52 -0.94
CA TYR A 50 10.67 5.68 -1.83
C TYR A 50 9.57 6.65 -1.38
N ARG A 51 9.79 7.94 -1.63
CA ARG A 51 8.84 9.00 -1.22
C ARG A 51 7.50 8.93 -1.93
N THR A 52 7.48 8.41 -3.15
CA THR A 52 6.29 8.42 -4.01
C THR A 52 6.19 7.08 -4.73
N GLU A 53 5.05 6.42 -4.58
CA GLU A 53 4.68 5.23 -5.33
C GLU A 53 3.30 5.42 -5.97
N TRP A 54 3.12 4.86 -7.16
CA TRP A 54 1.88 4.99 -7.94
C TRP A 54 1.39 3.61 -8.39
N TRP A 55 0.14 3.32 -8.10
CA TRP A 55 -0.56 2.16 -8.64
C TRP A 55 -1.71 2.65 -9.52
N TYR A 56 -1.59 2.41 -10.83
CA TYR A 56 -2.59 2.83 -11.82
C TYR A 56 -3.19 1.62 -12.52
N TYR A 57 -4.45 1.35 -12.26
CA TYR A 57 -5.19 0.26 -12.89
C TYR A 57 -6.22 0.81 -13.88
N THR A 58 -6.18 0.28 -15.10
CA THR A 58 -7.19 0.57 -16.13
C THR A 58 -7.75 -0.70 -16.71
N GLY A 59 -9.04 -0.69 -17.01
CA GLY A 59 -9.71 -1.86 -17.57
C GLY A 59 -10.83 -1.45 -18.52
N ASN A 60 -10.97 -2.21 -19.61
CA ASN A 60 -12.17 -2.20 -20.43
C ASN A 60 -12.99 -3.45 -20.07
N LEU A 61 -14.21 -3.24 -19.61
CA LEU A 61 -15.12 -4.31 -19.20
C LEU A 61 -16.24 -4.43 -20.23
N ASN A 62 -16.57 -5.67 -20.60
CA ASN A 62 -17.72 -5.99 -21.43
C ASN A 62 -18.79 -6.62 -20.55
N THR A 63 -20.02 -6.10 -20.62
CA THR A 63 -21.16 -6.73 -19.96
C THR A 63 -21.74 -7.86 -20.81
N CYS A 64 -22.53 -8.74 -20.20
CA CYS A 64 -23.35 -9.72 -20.92
C CYS A 64 -24.30 -9.07 -21.95
N THR A 65 -24.68 -7.81 -21.71
CA THR A 65 -25.48 -6.98 -22.62
C THR A 65 -24.66 -6.26 -23.71
N ARG A 66 -23.37 -6.59 -23.87
CA ARG A 66 -22.41 -5.96 -24.81
C ARG A 66 -22.22 -4.45 -24.62
N LYS A 67 -22.52 -3.91 -23.45
CA LYS A 67 -22.17 -2.54 -23.09
C LYS A 67 -20.70 -2.48 -22.69
N ARG A 68 -19.97 -1.52 -23.25
CA ARG A 68 -18.56 -1.24 -22.91
C ARG A 68 -18.50 -0.30 -21.71
N ILE A 69 -17.76 -0.68 -20.69
CA ILE A 69 -17.49 0.15 -19.50
C ILE A 69 -15.98 0.34 -19.37
N ARG A 70 -15.55 1.56 -19.02
CA ARG A 70 -14.15 1.89 -18.71
C ARG A 70 -14.00 2.09 -17.21
N LEU A 71 -13.10 1.34 -16.58
CA LEU A 71 -12.72 1.47 -15.18
C LEU A 71 -11.36 2.18 -15.08
N ARG A 72 -11.24 3.12 -14.16
CA ARG A 72 -9.99 3.74 -13.72
C ARG A 72 -10.00 3.80 -12.19
N THR A 73 -8.92 3.35 -11.56
CA THR A 73 -8.71 3.54 -10.13
C THR A 73 -7.27 3.97 -9.86
N ASP A 74 -7.13 4.92 -8.95
CA ASP A 74 -5.86 5.44 -8.45
C ASP A 74 -5.71 4.98 -7.00
N ILE A 75 -4.60 4.31 -6.66
CA ILE A 75 -4.36 3.80 -5.30
C ILE A 75 -3.04 4.39 -4.77
N PHE A 76 -3.08 4.88 -3.53
CA PHE A 76 -1.95 5.47 -2.83
C PHE A 76 -1.70 4.73 -1.50
N PRO A 77 -0.47 4.23 -1.26
CA PRO A 77 -0.08 3.67 0.03
C PRO A 77 -0.18 4.69 1.19
N GLU A 78 -0.49 4.23 2.40
CA GLU A 78 -0.83 5.07 3.57
C GLU A 78 0.32 5.95 4.10
N ASN A 79 1.57 5.60 3.84
CA ASN A 79 2.76 6.38 4.22
C ASN A 79 2.90 7.71 3.45
N HIS A 80 2.05 7.97 2.45
CA HIS A 80 2.06 9.21 1.70
C HIS A 80 1.13 10.25 2.33
N ARG A 81 1.70 11.30 2.94
CA ARG A 81 0.93 12.56 3.10
C ARG A 81 0.52 13.01 1.69
N TYR A 82 -0.78 13.16 1.46
CA TYR A 82 -1.35 13.77 0.26
C TYR A 82 -0.82 15.21 0.11
N GLN A 83 0.35 15.37 -0.52
CA GLN A 83 0.80 16.64 -1.07
C GLN A 83 0.13 16.73 -2.43
N LYS A 84 -1.00 17.43 -2.50
CA LYS A 84 -1.65 17.79 -3.76
C LYS A 84 -0.66 18.64 -4.55
N GLN A 85 0.17 18.01 -5.37
CA GLN A 85 0.94 18.69 -6.41
C GLN A 85 -0.11 19.36 -7.30
N ARG A 86 -0.30 20.66 -7.11
CA ARG A 86 -1.13 21.49 -7.97
C ARG A 86 -0.42 21.49 -9.32
N TRP A 87 -0.85 20.61 -10.22
CA TRP A 87 -0.50 20.71 -11.63
C TRP A 87 -0.97 22.08 -12.10
N SER A 88 -0.03 23.00 -12.33
CA SER A 88 -0.32 24.23 -13.07
C SER A 88 -0.41 23.80 -14.52
N SER A 89 -1.61 23.57 -15.01
CA SER A 89 -1.89 23.40 -16.43
C SER A 89 -1.61 24.73 -17.12
N GLY A 90 -0.36 24.94 -17.49
CA GLY A 90 0.07 25.92 -18.49
C GLY A 90 0.01 25.25 -19.86
N ILE A 91 -1.21 25.14 -20.38
CA ILE A 91 -1.49 25.10 -21.83
C ILE A 91 -2.68 26.06 -22.02
#